data_AF-A0A5C8TYV0-F1
#
_entry.id   AF-A0A5C8TYV0-F1
#
_cell.length_a   1.000
_cell.length_b   1.000
_cell.length_c   1.000
_cell.angle_alpha   90.00
_cell.angle_beta   90.00
_cell.angle_gamma   90.00
#
_symmetry.space_group_name_H-M   'P 1'
#
loop_
_entity.id
_entity.type
_entity.pdbx_description
1 polymer ?
#
loop_
_entity_poly.entity_id
_entity_poly.type
_entity_poly.pdbx_seq_one_letter_code
_entity_poly.pdbx_strand_id
1 'polypeptide(L)'
;MPPNRPDIPCLTAYPYVVVRVACDLCPRRTGSYRLARLAAKYGPETPLDRVLAWIAFDCPWRDSWANDYVPRCHAHFSDIGRPAPRPPDLPGLMEQMHKA
;
A
#
# COMPACT_ATOMS: atom_id res chain seq x y z
N MET A 1 -20.22 10.13 -10.06
CA MET A 1 -18.78 9.91 -10.26
C MET A 1 -18.12 9.95 -8.89
N PRO A 2 -17.52 8.87 -8.38
CA PRO A 2 -16.83 8.96 -7.10
C PRO A 2 -15.65 9.94 -7.23
N PRO A 3 -15.42 10.83 -6.25
CA PRO A 3 -14.42 11.87 -6.34
C PRO A 3 -13.01 11.27 -6.25
N ASN A 4 -12.18 11.64 -7.22
CA ASN A 4 -10.72 11.71 -7.20
C ASN A 4 -10.05 11.08 -5.96
N ARG A 5 -9.94 9.74 -5.95
CA ARG A 5 -9.03 9.05 -5.04
C ARG A 5 -7.64 9.41 -5.54
N PRO A 6 -6.74 9.97 -4.72
CA PRO A 6 -5.39 10.27 -5.18
C PRO A 6 -4.80 8.97 -5.69
N ASP A 7 -4.62 8.87 -7.00
CA ASP A 7 -3.81 7.83 -7.58
C ASP A 7 -2.41 8.06 -6.99
N ILE A 8 -1.98 7.14 -6.14
CA ILE A 8 -0.61 7.14 -5.66
C ILE A 8 0.11 6.19 -6.62
N PRO A 9 0.72 6.71 -7.70
CA PRO A 9 1.20 5.87 -8.78
C PRO A 9 2.36 4.98 -8.34
N CYS A 10 3.21 5.45 -7.41
CA CYS A 10 4.48 4.83 -7.07
C CYS A 10 4.92 5.09 -5.62
N LEU A 11 6.05 4.50 -5.22
CA LEU A 11 6.61 4.65 -3.87
C LEU A 11 6.96 6.11 -3.54
N THR A 12 7.51 6.90 -4.46
CA THR A 12 7.81 8.34 -4.22
C THR A 12 6.56 9.15 -3.89
N ALA A 13 5.42 8.84 -4.51
CA ALA A 13 4.16 9.52 -4.26
C ALA A 13 3.47 9.07 -2.97
N TYR A 14 4.02 8.07 -2.28
CA TYR A 14 3.42 7.52 -1.07
C TYR A 14 3.51 8.54 0.08
N PRO A 15 2.39 8.92 0.70
CA PRO A 15 2.34 10.06 1.62
C PRO A 15 2.96 9.80 3.00
N TYR A 16 3.40 8.58 3.30
CA TYR A 16 3.89 8.18 4.62
C TYR A 16 5.29 7.57 4.56
N VAL A 17 6.09 7.78 5.62
CA VAL A 17 7.41 7.12 5.76
C VAL A 17 7.32 5.65 6.09
N VAL A 18 6.18 5.19 6.63
CA VAL A 18 5.88 3.79 6.89
C VAL A 18 4.75 3.36 5.96
N VAL A 19 5.02 2.31 5.19
CA VAL A 19 4.08 1.62 4.31
C VAL A 19 3.54 0.41 5.05
N ARG A 20 2.26 0.41 5.40
CA ARG A 20 1.59 -0.71 6.05
C ARG A 20 0.82 -1.51 5.02
N VAL A 21 1.07 -2.81 5.02
CA VAL A 21 0.37 -3.77 4.18
C VAL A 21 -0.41 -4.70 5.08
N ALA A 22 -1.66 -4.98 4.71
CA ALA A 22 -2.50 -5.98 5.33
C ALA A 22 -3.07 -6.91 4.25
N CYS A 23 -3.58 -8.06 4.68
CA CYS A 23 -4.33 -8.98 3.84
C CYS A 23 -5.52 -9.52 4.63
N ASP A 24 -6.73 -9.41 4.09
CA ASP A 24 -7.95 -9.87 4.76
C ASP A 24 -8.04 -11.41 4.92
N LEU A 25 -7.21 -12.15 4.16
CA LEU A 25 -7.23 -13.62 4.13
C LEU A 25 -5.99 -14.26 4.76
N CYS A 26 -4.90 -13.51 4.91
CA CYS A 26 -3.64 -14.03 5.41
C CYS A 26 -3.15 -13.16 6.58
N PRO A 27 -3.35 -13.60 7.84
CA PRO A 27 -2.90 -12.83 9.00
C PRO A 27 -1.37 -12.68 9.07
N ARG A 28 -0.62 -13.60 8.44
CA ARG A 28 0.84 -13.51 8.32
C ARG A 28 1.29 -12.40 7.37
N ARG A 29 0.42 -11.92 6.48
CA ARG A 29 0.72 -10.87 5.49
C ARG A 29 0.20 -9.51 5.99
N THR A 30 0.48 -9.23 7.27
CA THR A 30 0.30 -7.91 7.86
C THR A 30 1.67 -7.43 8.35
N GLY A 31 2.11 -6.28 7.87
CA GLY A 31 3.47 -5.80 8.12
C GLY A 31 3.62 -4.30 7.89
N SER A 32 4.65 -3.74 8.50
CA SER A 32 5.01 -2.32 8.35
C SER A 32 6.42 -2.24 7.79
N TYR A 33 6.59 -1.47 6.71
CA TYR A 33 7.86 -1.32 6.01
C TYR A 33 8.23 0.15 5.94
N ARG A 34 9.51 0.49 6.10
CA ARG A 34 9.96 1.86 5.84
C ARG A 34 9.95 2.12 4.33
N LEU A 35 9.36 3.23 3.91
CA LEU A 35 9.29 3.65 2.52
C LEU A 35 10.68 3.69 1.88
N ALA A 36 11.66 4.27 2.57
CA ALA A 36 13.05 4.31 2.11
C ALA A 36 13.64 2.93 1.83
N ARG A 37 13.29 1.89 2.62
CA ARG A 37 13.76 0.52 2.37
C ARG A 37 13.08 -0.10 1.16
N LEU A 38 11.78 0.17 0.95
CA LEU A 38 11.07 -0.27 -0.24
C LEU A 38 11.62 0.42 -1.50
N ALA A 39 11.82 1.73 -1.45
CA ALA A 39 12.38 2.51 -2.55
C ALA A 39 13.82 2.06 -2.89
N ALA A 40 14.65 1.77 -1.88
CA ALA A 40 16.00 1.24 -2.10
C ALA A 40 15.99 -0.18 -2.69
N LYS A 41 15.02 -1.02 -2.30
CA LYS A 41 14.95 -2.42 -2.78
C LYS A 41 14.34 -2.52 -4.19
N TYR A 42 13.30 -1.74 -4.46
CA TYR A 42 12.45 -1.90 -5.63
C TYR A 42 12.61 -0.77 -6.64
N GLY A 43 13.11 0.39 -6.21
CA GLY A 43 13.18 1.61 -7.00
C GLY A 43 12.06 2.58 -6.59
N PRO A 44 12.36 3.89 -6.45
CA PRO A 44 11.41 4.90 -5.97
C PRO A 44 10.20 5.12 -6.91
N GLU A 45 10.40 4.93 -8.22
CA GLU A 45 9.36 5.09 -9.24
C GLU A 45 8.51 3.82 -9.44
N THR A 46 8.77 2.76 -8.66
CA THR A 46 8.05 1.49 -8.83
C THR A 46 6.58 1.65 -8.46
N PRO A 47 5.66 1.15 -9.32
CA PRO A 47 4.24 1.27 -9.06
C PRO A 47 3.81 0.44 -7.85
N LEU A 48 2.88 0.99 -7.06
CA LEU A 48 2.43 0.36 -5.82
C LEU A 48 1.85 -1.03 -6.03
N ASP A 49 1.11 -1.26 -7.12
CA ASP A 49 0.54 -2.57 -7.47
C ASP A 49 1.65 -3.63 -7.64
N ARG A 50 2.76 -3.26 -8.28
CA ARG A 50 3.91 -4.15 -8.47
C ARG A 50 4.62 -4.44 -7.15
N VAL A 51 4.79 -3.42 -6.30
CA VAL A 51 5.34 -3.60 -4.95
C VAL A 51 4.47 -4.54 -4.13
N LEU A 52 3.14 -4.38 -4.22
CA LEU A 52 2.17 -5.22 -3.53
C LEU A 52 2.22 -6.66 -4.04
N ALA A 53 2.33 -6.87 -5.35
CA ALA A 53 2.50 -8.19 -5.96
C ALA A 53 3.78 -8.89 -5.49
N TRP A 54 4.88 -8.14 -5.29
CA TRP A 54 6.12 -8.68 -4.73
C TRP A 54 6.03 -8.97 -3.23
N ILE A 55 5.38 -8.11 -2.45
CA ILE A 55 5.13 -8.36 -1.02
C ILE A 55 4.20 -9.57 -0.83
N ALA A 56 3.20 -9.70 -1.68
CA ALA A 56 2.24 -10.79 -1.69
C ALA A 56 2.73 -12.05 -2.43
N PHE A 57 3.94 -12.05 -2.99
CA PHE A 57 4.45 -13.12 -3.86
C PHE A 57 4.33 -14.51 -3.26
N ASP A 58 4.65 -14.61 -1.97
CA ASP A 58 4.67 -15.84 -1.17
C ASP A 58 3.29 -16.15 -0.52
N CYS A 59 2.23 -15.41 -0.87
CA CYS A 59 0.93 -15.60 -0.23
C CYS A 59 0.32 -16.92 -0.72
N PRO A 60 -0.11 -17.83 0.20
CA PRO A 60 -0.72 -19.10 -0.22
C PRO A 60 -1.99 -18.90 -1.05
N TRP A 61 -2.66 -17.75 -0.88
CA TRP A 61 -3.87 -17.35 -1.61
C TRP A 61 -3.61 -16.63 -2.95
N ARG A 62 -2.33 -16.51 -3.37
CA ARG A 62 -1.97 -15.82 -4.63
C ARG A 62 -2.11 -16.72 -5.85
N ASP A 63 -1.64 -17.96 -5.72
CA ASP A 63 -1.61 -18.96 -6.80
C ASP A 63 -2.63 -20.08 -6.57
N SER A 64 -3.51 -19.94 -5.57
CA SER A 64 -4.65 -20.85 -5.44
C SER A 64 -5.34 -20.90 -6.79
N TRP A 65 -5.48 -22.09 -7.36
CA TRP A 65 -6.18 -22.35 -8.63
C TRP A 65 -7.64 -21.94 -8.46
N ALA A 66 -7.86 -20.63 -8.52
CA ALA A 66 -9.06 -20.00 -8.07
C ALA A 66 -10.08 -20.18 -9.17
N ASN A 67 -10.91 -21.21 -9.02
CA ASN A 67 -12.27 -21.11 -9.49
C ASN A 67 -12.89 -19.83 -8.90
N ASP A 68 -13.85 -19.18 -9.57
CA ASP A 68 -14.45 -17.90 -9.15
C ASP A 68 -14.98 -17.84 -7.69
N TYR A 69 -15.07 -19.00 -7.03
CA TYR A 69 -15.50 -19.20 -5.64
C TYR A 69 -14.37 -19.26 -4.60
N VAL A 70 -13.10 -19.35 -5.01
CA VAL A 70 -11.95 -19.41 -4.09
C VAL A 70 -11.42 -17.99 -3.86
N PRO A 71 -11.29 -17.55 -2.60
CA PRO A 71 -10.84 -16.19 -2.31
C PRO A 71 -9.37 -16.00 -2.73
N ARG A 72 -9.10 -14.97 -3.53
CA ARG A 72 -7.75 -14.57 -3.97
C ARG A 72 -7.13 -13.63 -2.95
N CYS A 73 -5.79 -13.58 -2.90
CA CYS A 73 -5.07 -12.66 -2.00
C CYS A 73 -5.62 -11.22 -2.07
N HIS A 74 -6.20 -10.73 -0.97
CA HIS A 74 -6.65 -9.34 -0.81
C HIS A 74 -5.60 -8.50 -0.09
N ALA A 75 -4.35 -8.60 -0.55
CA ALA A 75 -3.31 -7.74 -0.02
C ALA A 75 -3.62 -6.30 -0.42
N HIS A 76 -3.48 -5.37 0.52
CA HIS A 76 -3.74 -3.96 0.27
C HIS A 76 -2.87 -3.09 1.18
N PHE A 77 -2.64 -1.84 0.77
CA PHE A 77 -1.98 -0.84 1.60
C PHE A 77 -3.01 -0.24 2.55
N SER A 78 -2.84 -0.44 3.85
CA SER A 78 -3.80 0.01 4.86
C SER A 78 -3.86 1.54 4.96
N ASP A 79 -2.80 2.24 4.56
CA ASP A 79 -2.72 3.69 4.71
C ASP A 79 -3.41 4.49 3.58
N ILE A 80 -3.79 3.85 2.46
CA ILE A 80 -4.37 4.52 1.25
C ILE A 80 -5.87 4.23 1.05
N GLY A 81 -6.53 3.62 2.03
CA GLY A 81 -7.98 3.36 2.06
C GLY A 81 -8.67 4.09 3.20
N ARG A 82 -9.84 4.69 2.96
CA ARG A 82 -10.60 5.45 3.98
C ARG A 82 -11.27 4.48 4.98
N PRO A 83 -11.43 4.85 6.27
CA PRO A 83 -10.69 5.88 6.99
C PRO A 83 -9.42 5.26 7.56
N ALA A 84 -8.30 5.37 6.83
CA ALA A 84 -7.00 5.07 7.40
C ALA A 84 -6.82 5.96 8.64
N PRO A 85 -6.61 5.38 9.84
CA PRO A 85 -6.26 6.17 11.01
C PRO A 85 -4.99 6.93 10.66
N ARG A 86 -5.03 8.27 10.71
CA ARG A 86 -3.89 9.15 10.44
C ARG A 86 -2.66 8.60 11.18
N PRO A 87 -1.68 7.98 10.49
CA PRO A 87 -0.54 7.44 11.20
C PRO A 87 0.29 8.62 11.73
N PRO A 88 0.76 8.56 12.99
CA PRO A 88 1.45 9.66 13.67
C PRO A 88 2.84 10.01 13.10
N ASP A 89 3.30 9.31 12.05
CA ASP A 89 4.58 9.47 11.38
C ASP A 89 4.44 10.24 10.05
N LEU A 90 3.81 11.41 10.08
CA LEU A 90 3.90 12.35 8.95
C LEU A 90 5.36 12.85 8.89
N PRO A 91 6.11 12.63 7.79
CA PRO A 91 7.25 13.50 7.53
C PRO A 91 6.66 14.90 7.32
N GLY A 92 7.02 15.86 8.19
CA GLY A 92 6.47 17.21 8.15
C GLY A 92 6.81 17.93 6.85
N LEU A 93 5.98 17.76 5.81
CA LEU A 93 5.97 18.62 4.63
C LEU A 93 4.65 18.42 3.84
N MET A 94 3.63 19.21 4.20
CA MET A 94 2.55 19.76 3.34
C MET A 94 1.27 20.10 4.12
N GLU A 95 1.36 20.35 5.42
CA GLU A 95 0.40 21.22 6.08
C GLU A 95 0.67 22.66 5.60
N GLN A 96 -0.30 23.26 4.89
CA GLN A 96 -0.40 24.67 4.45
C GLN A 96 0.05 24.99 3.01
N MET A 97 -0.84 24.77 2.03
CA MET A 97 -0.88 25.59 0.80
C MET A 97 -2.30 25.68 0.21
N HIS A 98 -3.31 26.01 1.00
CA HIS A 98 -4.59 26.51 0.45
C HIS A 98 -5.17 27.57 1.39
N LYS A 99 -4.78 28.82 1.15
CA LYS A 99 -5.64 30.02 1.18
C LYS A 99 -4.76 31.25 1.00
N ALA A 100 -4.73 31.78 -0.22
CA ALA A 100 -4.54 33.19 -0.48
C ALA A 100 -5.92 33.76 -0.85
#